data_AF-A0A2W4J8G8-F1
#
_entry.id   AF-A0A2W4J8G8-F1
#
_cell.length_a   1.000
_cell.length_b   1.000
_cell.length_c   1.000
_cell.angle_alpha   90.00
_cell.angle_beta   90.00
_cell.angle_gamma   90.00
#
_symmetry.space_group_name_H-M   'P 1'
#
loop_
_entity.id
_entity.type
_entity.pdbx_description
1 polymer ?
#
loop_
_entity_poly.entity_id
_entity_poly.type
_entity_poly.pdbx_seq_one_letter_code
_entity_poly.pdbx_strand_id
1 'polypeptide(L)'
;GTAYAFNGAEVTNSEVDAVYRAWLNDTQGAVLPNRLQVMTLDAVREPAKKIALEMTPDAAQLFTAENARFFAEQMFNVKQVDGEPSPEVIQSLQGAVAVAFIVYSDADGSQIERLADELEASIEGSPRAGDFDRDTFVQSIASALESASNQGYPTALGYIEFYRLNGFTAPDGGVRVVAP
;
A
#
# COMPACT_ATOMS: atom_id res chain seq x y z
N GLY A 1 -7.51 -20.72 3.23
CA GLY A 1 -7.45 -20.67 1.76
C GLY A 1 -6.64 -19.48 1.36
N THR A 2 -5.80 -19.63 0.35
CA THR A 2 -4.82 -18.65 -0.15
C THR A 2 -5.51 -17.41 -0.73
N ALA A 3 -4.99 -16.23 -0.41
CA ALA A 3 -5.41 -14.94 -0.97
C ALA A 3 -4.57 -14.61 -2.22
N TYR A 4 -3.25 -14.75 -2.10
CA TYR A 4 -2.28 -14.72 -3.19
C TYR A 4 -1.01 -15.47 -2.75
N ALA A 5 -0.15 -15.81 -3.71
CA ALA A 5 1.21 -16.24 -3.44
C ALA A 5 2.19 -15.19 -3.98
N PHE A 6 3.28 -14.96 -3.27
CA PHE A 6 4.36 -14.08 -3.70
C PHE A 6 5.68 -14.82 -3.61
N ASN A 7 6.39 -14.99 -4.73
CA ASN A 7 7.63 -15.77 -4.81
C ASN A 7 7.51 -17.18 -4.17
N GLY A 8 6.34 -17.82 -4.32
CA GLY A 8 6.04 -19.15 -3.77
C GLY A 8 5.69 -19.17 -2.28
N ALA A 9 5.70 -18.03 -1.57
CA ALA A 9 5.16 -17.92 -0.23
C ALA A 9 3.67 -17.56 -0.29
N GLU A 10 2.83 -18.36 0.37
CA GLU A 10 1.39 -18.11 0.39
C GLU A 10 1.01 -17.11 1.48
N VAL A 11 0.17 -16.13 1.12
CA VAL A 11 -0.57 -15.29 2.06
C VAL A 11 -2.02 -15.75 2.08
N THR A 12 -2.54 -16.01 3.27
CA THR A 12 -3.88 -16.56 3.48
C THR A 12 -4.93 -15.47 3.57
N ASN A 13 -6.18 -15.83 3.24
CA ASN A 13 -7.32 -14.92 3.44
C ASN A 13 -7.47 -14.48 4.89
N SER A 14 -7.12 -15.33 5.86
CA SER A 14 -7.16 -15.01 7.29
C SER A 14 -6.14 -13.95 7.69
N GLU A 15 -4.96 -13.94 7.07
CA GLU A 15 -3.95 -12.89 7.32
C GLU A 15 -4.42 -11.55 6.76
N VAL A 16 -4.95 -11.53 5.54
CA VAL A 16 -5.56 -10.33 4.94
C VAL A 16 -6.74 -9.84 5.79
N ASP A 17 -7.59 -10.75 6.29
CA ASP A 17 -8.70 -10.42 7.18
C ASP A 17 -8.23 -9.81 8.50
N ALA A 18 -7.13 -10.30 9.07
CA ALA A 18 -6.58 -9.78 10.32
C ALA A 18 -6.12 -8.34 10.15
N VAL A 19 -5.37 -8.04 9.08
CA VAL A 19 -4.91 -6.68 8.79
C VAL A 19 -6.09 -5.75 8.47
N TYR A 20 -7.06 -6.20 7.66
CA TYR A 20 -8.27 -5.41 7.39
C TYR A 20 -9.05 -5.09 8.68
N ARG A 21 -9.20 -6.05 9.59
CA ARG A 21 -9.86 -5.83 10.88
C ARG A 21 -9.07 -4.89 11.78
N ALA A 22 -7.73 -4.94 11.76
CA ALA A 22 -6.89 -4.00 12.48
C ALA A 22 -7.15 -2.56 11.99
N TRP A 23 -7.15 -2.33 10.67
CA TRP A 23 -7.54 -1.04 10.10
C TRP A 23 -8.94 -0.60 10.53
N LEU A 24 -9.92 -1.50 10.46
CA LEU A 24 -11.29 -1.18 10.87
C LEU A 24 -11.40 -0.80 12.36
N ASN A 25 -10.71 -1.54 13.23
CA ASN A 25 -10.77 -1.33 14.67
C ASN A 25 -10.03 -0.06 15.08
N ASP A 26 -8.80 0.11 14.59
CA ASP A 26 -7.93 1.22 14.98
C ASP A 26 -8.44 2.56 14.43
N THR A 27 -9.01 2.55 13.22
CA THR A 27 -9.52 3.77 12.58
C THR A 27 -11.01 4.00 12.76
N GLN A 28 -11.70 3.05 13.39
CA GLN A 28 -13.17 3.03 13.50
C GLN A 28 -13.87 3.17 12.13
N GLY A 29 -13.19 2.77 11.05
CA GLY A 29 -13.66 2.88 9.67
C GLY A 29 -13.46 4.25 9.01
N ALA A 30 -12.90 5.24 9.69
CA ALA A 30 -12.63 6.57 9.10
C ALA A 30 -11.59 6.49 7.97
N VAL A 31 -10.64 5.56 8.09
CA VAL A 31 -9.57 5.30 7.11
C VAL A 31 -9.46 3.80 6.92
N LEU A 32 -10.12 3.27 5.89
CA LEU A 32 -10.25 1.83 5.72
C LEU A 32 -9.85 1.40 4.31
N PRO A 33 -8.64 0.84 4.11
CA PRO A 33 -8.33 0.15 2.86
C PRO A 33 -9.23 -1.08 2.73
N ASN A 34 -9.68 -1.35 1.50
CA ASN A 34 -10.37 -2.59 1.19
C ASN A 34 -9.38 -3.77 1.17
N ARG A 35 -9.89 -5.00 1.02
CA ARG A 35 -9.06 -6.21 1.04
C ARG A 35 -7.97 -6.23 -0.03
N LEU A 36 -8.27 -5.80 -1.26
CA LEU A 36 -7.30 -5.80 -2.36
C LEU A 36 -6.20 -4.76 -2.12
N GLN A 37 -6.56 -3.64 -1.51
CA GLN A 37 -5.60 -2.62 -1.08
C GLN A 37 -4.70 -3.13 0.06
N VAL A 38 -5.27 -3.84 1.05
CA VAL A 38 -4.47 -4.52 2.09
C VAL A 38 -3.49 -5.52 1.48
N MET A 39 -3.95 -6.33 0.53
CA MET A 39 -3.08 -7.27 -0.20
C MET A 39 -1.98 -6.55 -0.98
N THR A 40 -2.32 -5.46 -1.65
CA THR A 40 -1.36 -4.64 -2.41
C THR A 40 -0.29 -4.08 -1.48
N LEU A 41 -0.70 -3.48 -0.36
CA LEU A 41 0.21 -2.89 0.63
C LEU A 41 1.17 -3.92 1.23
N ASP A 42 0.70 -5.14 1.51
CA ASP A 42 1.58 -6.21 1.99
C ASP A 42 2.56 -6.66 0.89
N ALA A 43 2.05 -6.94 -0.31
CA ALA A 43 2.85 -7.44 -1.43
C ALA A 43 3.94 -6.45 -1.88
N VAL A 44 3.65 -5.14 -1.88
CA VAL A 44 4.63 -4.11 -2.29
C VAL A 44 5.70 -3.85 -1.24
N ARG A 45 5.48 -4.20 0.03
CA ARG A 45 6.29 -3.72 1.16
C ARG A 45 7.77 -4.04 1.03
N GLU A 46 8.11 -5.32 0.93
CA GLU A 46 9.52 -5.73 0.85
C GLU A 46 10.17 -5.39 -0.51
N PRO A 47 9.51 -5.58 -1.66
CA PRO A 47 10.06 -5.17 -2.96
C PRO A 47 10.33 -3.65 -3.05
N ALA A 48 9.38 -2.81 -2.63
CA ALA A 48 9.55 -1.36 -2.63
C ALA A 48 10.64 -0.91 -1.65
N LYS A 49 10.71 -1.53 -0.46
CA LYS A 49 11.80 -1.28 0.49
C LYS A 49 13.17 -1.62 -0.09
N LYS A 50 13.30 -2.75 -0.79
CA LYS A 50 14.55 -3.13 -1.47
C LYS A 50 14.94 -2.09 -2.50
N ILE A 51 14.01 -1.68 -3.37
CA ILE A 51 14.26 -0.64 -4.39
C ILE A 51 14.67 0.69 -3.73
N ALA A 52 13.97 1.12 -2.68
CA ALA A 52 14.29 2.35 -1.95
C ALA A 52 15.72 2.32 -1.38
N LEU A 53 16.16 1.19 -0.84
CA LEU A 53 17.53 0.99 -0.32
C LEU A 53 18.59 0.98 -1.43
N GLU A 54 18.24 0.49 -2.63
CA GLU A 54 19.12 0.54 -3.80
C GLU A 54 19.27 1.98 -4.33
N MET A 55 18.22 2.80 -4.24
CA MET A 55 18.26 4.21 -4.62
C MET A 55 19.14 5.04 -3.68
N THR A 56 19.04 4.81 -2.37
CA THR A 56 19.90 5.44 -1.36
C THR A 56 19.94 4.66 -0.05
N PRO A 57 21.11 4.50 0.59
CA PRO A 57 21.21 3.84 1.90
C PRO A 57 20.46 4.60 3.01
N ASP A 58 20.24 5.91 2.86
CA ASP A 58 19.50 6.72 3.84
C ASP A 58 18.03 6.30 3.95
N ALA A 59 17.47 5.63 2.93
CA ALA A 59 16.12 5.09 2.97
C ALA A 59 15.94 4.06 4.09
N ALA A 60 17.03 3.46 4.61
CA ALA A 60 16.99 2.56 5.76
C ALA A 60 16.31 3.19 6.99
N GLN A 61 16.42 4.51 7.15
CA GLN A 61 15.79 5.21 8.24
C GLN A 61 14.26 5.12 8.19
N LEU A 62 13.64 5.05 7.01
CA LEU A 62 12.18 4.94 6.85
C LEU A 62 11.61 3.65 7.45
N PHE A 63 12.44 2.61 7.53
CA PHE A 63 12.04 1.26 7.88
C PHE A 63 12.41 0.85 9.31
N THR A 64 12.97 1.77 10.11
CA THR A 64 13.16 1.51 11.55
C THR A 64 11.81 1.40 12.25
N ALA A 65 11.75 0.63 13.34
CA ALA A 65 10.52 0.48 14.11
C ALA A 65 9.96 1.82 14.63
N GLU A 66 10.86 2.73 15.01
CA GLU A 66 10.53 4.09 15.45
C GLU A 66 9.88 4.90 14.33
N ASN A 67 10.49 4.96 13.13
CA ASN A 67 9.95 5.75 12.04
C ASN A 67 8.69 5.12 11.43
N ALA A 68 8.61 3.79 11.37
CA ALA A 68 7.40 3.09 10.94
C ALA A 68 6.19 3.47 11.81
N ARG A 69 6.38 3.47 13.14
CA ARG A 69 5.38 3.93 14.10
C ARG A 69 5.06 5.41 13.90
N PHE A 70 6.09 6.25 13.77
CA PHE A 70 5.93 7.69 13.54
C PHE A 70 5.02 7.97 12.33
N PHE A 71 5.26 7.35 11.17
CA PHE A 71 4.41 7.54 10.00
C PHE A 71 2.95 7.13 10.23
N ALA A 72 2.71 6.02 10.94
CA ALA A 72 1.36 5.60 11.25
C ALA A 72 0.65 6.55 12.22
N GLU A 73 1.33 7.01 13.27
CA GLU A 73 0.80 7.99 14.23
C GLU A 73 0.55 9.35 13.56
N GLN A 74 1.42 9.77 12.65
CA GLN A 74 1.23 10.99 11.85
C GLN A 74 0.00 10.87 10.94
N MET A 75 -0.19 9.74 10.26
CA MET A 75 -1.40 9.49 9.47
C MET A 75 -2.66 9.60 10.32
N PHE A 76 -2.67 8.97 11.51
CA PHE A 76 -3.81 9.01 12.42
C PHE A 76 -4.11 10.44 12.87
N ASN A 77 -3.09 11.22 13.23
CA ASN A 77 -3.24 12.62 13.61
C ASN A 77 -3.85 13.45 12.46
N VAL A 78 -3.26 13.37 11.27
CA VAL A 78 -3.73 14.12 10.09
C VAL A 78 -5.15 13.73 9.68
N LYS A 79 -5.50 12.44 9.80
CA LYS A 79 -6.83 11.91 9.51
C LYS A 79 -7.81 12.03 10.66
N GLN A 80 -7.39 12.63 11.78
CA GLN A 80 -8.21 12.81 12.99
C GLN A 80 -8.81 11.49 13.50
N VAL A 81 -8.00 10.43 13.43
CA VAL A 81 -8.32 9.12 13.98
C VAL A 81 -7.90 9.10 15.45
N ASP A 82 -8.85 8.80 16.32
CA ASP A 82 -8.58 8.62 17.75
C ASP A 82 -7.93 7.25 18.03
N GLY A 83 -6.82 7.25 18.77
CA GLY A 83 -6.15 6.04 19.22
C GLY A 83 -4.71 5.92 18.71
N GLU A 84 -4.12 4.73 18.91
CA GLU A 84 -2.78 4.39 18.44
C GLU A 84 -2.88 3.29 17.37
N PRO A 85 -2.03 3.35 16.32
CA PRO A 85 -2.01 2.31 15.31
C PRO A 85 -1.43 1.00 15.87
N SER A 86 -2.11 -0.11 15.60
CA SER A 86 -1.62 -1.46 15.89
C SER A 86 -0.39 -1.83 15.06
N PRO A 87 0.38 -2.86 15.47
CA PRO A 87 1.49 -3.39 14.67
C PRO A 87 1.09 -3.77 13.24
N GLU A 88 -0.11 -4.29 13.03
CA GLU A 88 -0.64 -4.66 11.73
C GLU A 88 -0.85 -3.45 10.82
N VAL A 89 -1.43 -2.36 11.34
CA VAL A 89 -1.60 -1.10 10.60
C VAL A 89 -0.25 -0.46 10.30
N ILE A 90 0.67 -0.43 11.28
CA ILE A 90 2.03 0.08 11.09
C ILE A 90 2.72 -0.66 9.95
N GLN A 91 2.70 -1.99 9.98
CA GLN A 91 3.33 -2.83 8.96
C GLN A 91 2.70 -2.65 7.58
N SER A 92 1.38 -2.55 7.50
CA SER A 92 0.66 -2.31 6.25
C SER A 92 1.03 -0.95 5.65
N LEU A 93 1.15 0.09 6.48
CA LEU A 93 1.50 1.44 6.02
C LEU A 93 2.95 1.56 5.53
N GLN A 94 3.86 0.68 5.98
CA GLN A 94 5.24 0.69 5.46
C GLN A 94 5.29 0.45 3.95
N GLY A 95 4.36 -0.32 3.37
CA GLY A 95 4.25 -0.47 1.91
C GLY A 95 3.92 0.85 1.23
N ALA A 96 2.96 1.61 1.77
CA ALA A 96 2.60 2.92 1.28
C ALA A 96 3.76 3.92 1.37
N VAL A 97 4.48 3.94 2.50
CA VAL A 97 5.66 4.81 2.71
C VAL A 97 6.77 4.47 1.73
N ALA A 98 7.06 3.19 1.50
CA ALA A 98 8.09 2.75 0.56
C ALA A 98 7.78 3.21 -0.87
N VAL A 99 6.54 2.99 -1.34
CA VAL A 99 6.12 3.41 -2.68
C VAL A 99 6.13 4.92 -2.81
N ALA A 100 5.62 5.66 -1.82
CA ALA A 100 5.64 7.12 -1.83
C ALA A 100 7.08 7.67 -1.88
N PHE A 101 8.00 7.07 -1.13
CA PHE A 101 9.41 7.45 -1.17
C PHE A 101 10.00 7.30 -2.57
N ILE A 102 9.77 6.16 -3.24
CA ILE A 102 10.25 5.94 -4.61
C ILE A 102 9.66 7.00 -5.53
N VAL A 103 8.33 7.17 -5.53
CA VAL A 103 7.63 8.14 -6.39
C VAL A 103 8.17 9.57 -6.24
N TYR A 104 8.43 10.02 -5.01
CA TYR A 104 8.92 11.37 -4.78
C TYR A 104 10.43 11.53 -5.02
N SER A 105 11.18 10.43 -5.06
CA SER A 105 12.64 10.44 -5.26
C SER A 105 13.06 10.10 -6.68
N ASP A 106 12.17 9.48 -7.46
CA ASP A 106 12.41 8.99 -8.82
C ASP A 106 11.62 9.78 -9.85
N ALA A 107 12.22 10.85 -10.38
CA ALA A 107 11.52 11.81 -11.23
C ALA A 107 11.06 11.24 -12.58
N ASP A 108 11.70 10.18 -13.08
CA ASP A 108 11.32 9.54 -14.35
C ASP A 108 10.37 8.34 -14.18
N GLY A 109 10.11 7.92 -12.94
CA GLY A 109 9.22 6.80 -12.60
C GLY A 109 9.76 5.41 -12.95
N SER A 110 11.00 5.28 -13.44
CA SER A 110 11.60 4.01 -13.85
C SER A 110 11.62 2.96 -12.73
N GLN A 111 11.77 3.37 -11.48
CA GLN A 111 11.76 2.47 -10.32
C GLN A 111 10.35 1.98 -9.98
N ILE A 112 9.31 2.76 -10.26
CA ILE A 112 7.92 2.31 -10.11
C ILE A 112 7.54 1.34 -11.21
N GLU A 113 7.95 1.59 -12.45
CA GLU A 113 7.73 0.64 -13.55
C GLU A 113 8.44 -0.69 -13.25
N ARG A 114 9.70 -0.63 -12.77
CA ARG A 114 10.45 -1.81 -12.32
C ARG A 114 9.74 -2.56 -11.17
N LEU A 115 9.22 -1.83 -10.18
CA LEU A 115 8.48 -2.43 -9.07
C LEU A 115 7.22 -3.14 -9.58
N ALA A 116 6.47 -2.49 -10.47
CA ALA A 116 5.24 -3.04 -11.03
C ALA A 116 5.52 -4.31 -11.86
N ASP A 117 6.57 -4.31 -12.68
CA ASP A 117 7.04 -5.48 -13.44
C ASP A 117 7.43 -6.65 -12.52
N GLU A 118 8.15 -6.37 -11.42
CA GLU A 118 8.54 -7.40 -10.45
C GLU A 118 7.31 -8.01 -9.76
N LEU A 119 6.34 -7.18 -9.37
CA LEU A 119 5.13 -7.64 -8.68
C LEU A 119 4.23 -8.48 -9.60
N GLU A 120 4.00 -8.03 -10.83
CA GLU A 120 3.18 -8.76 -11.81
C GLU A 120 3.80 -10.13 -12.16
N ALA A 121 5.13 -10.21 -12.26
CA ALA A 121 5.81 -11.47 -12.54
C ALA A 121 5.84 -12.45 -11.35
N SER A 122 5.78 -11.94 -10.12
CA SER A 122 6.01 -12.72 -8.89
C SER A 122 4.75 -13.01 -8.07
N ILE A 123 3.64 -12.32 -8.33
CA ILE A 123 2.38 -12.50 -7.61
C ILE A 123 1.44 -13.41 -8.40
N GLU A 124 1.02 -14.49 -7.76
CA GLU A 124 -0.04 -15.35 -8.25
C GLU A 124 -1.32 -15.08 -7.46
N GLY A 125 -2.34 -14.59 -8.16
CA GLY A 125 -3.66 -14.29 -7.59
C GLY A 125 -4.44 -15.53 -7.18
N SER A 126 -5.43 -15.36 -6.30
CA SER A 126 -6.47 -16.38 -6.11
C SER A 126 -7.71 -16.08 -6.97
N PRO A 127 -8.57 -17.05 -7.28
CA PRO A 127 -9.81 -16.81 -8.04
C PRO A 127 -10.75 -15.75 -7.43
N ARG A 128 -10.58 -15.42 -6.14
CA ARG A 128 -11.36 -14.39 -5.44
C ARG A 128 -10.70 -13.02 -5.46
N ALA A 129 -9.37 -12.98 -5.55
CA ALA A 129 -8.60 -11.74 -5.57
C ALA A 129 -8.36 -11.23 -7.00
N GLY A 130 -8.39 -12.14 -7.99
CA GLY A 130 -7.87 -11.90 -9.33
C GLY A 130 -6.34 -11.78 -9.31
N ASP A 131 -5.78 -11.47 -10.47
CA ASP A 131 -4.33 -11.35 -10.66
C ASP A 131 -3.86 -9.93 -10.36
N PHE A 132 -2.57 -9.82 -10.02
CA PHE A 132 -1.91 -8.53 -9.95
C PHE A 132 -1.70 -8.00 -11.37
N ASP A 133 -2.11 -6.77 -11.61
CA ASP A 133 -2.01 -6.08 -12.89
C ASP A 133 -1.17 -4.82 -12.70
N ARG A 134 -0.08 -4.77 -13.46
CA ARG A 134 0.89 -3.67 -13.45
C ARG A 134 0.22 -2.32 -13.71
N ASP A 135 -0.62 -2.24 -14.72
CA ASP A 135 -1.26 -0.98 -15.14
C ASP A 135 -2.23 -0.47 -14.08
N THR A 136 -3.03 -1.37 -13.48
CA THR A 136 -3.90 -1.07 -12.33
C THR A 136 -3.10 -0.51 -11.15
N PHE A 137 -1.96 -1.13 -10.83
CA PHE A 137 -1.09 -0.65 -9.76
C PHE A 137 -0.54 0.77 -10.03
N VAL A 138 0.04 1.00 -11.21
CA VAL A 138 0.59 2.31 -11.60
C VAL A 138 -0.49 3.39 -11.63
N GLN A 139 -1.68 3.09 -12.16
CA GLN A 139 -2.82 4.01 -12.12
C GLN A 139 -3.27 4.33 -10.69
N SER A 140 -3.20 3.36 -9.76
CA SER A 140 -3.53 3.60 -8.36
C SER A 140 -2.54 4.56 -7.68
N ILE A 141 -1.25 4.54 -8.07
CA ILE A 141 -0.24 5.50 -7.61
C ILE A 141 -0.58 6.90 -8.09
N ALA A 142 -0.91 7.07 -9.37
CA ALA A 142 -1.32 8.36 -9.92
C ALA A 142 -2.56 8.92 -9.19
N SER A 143 -3.53 8.06 -8.90
CA SER A 143 -4.74 8.42 -8.14
C SER A 143 -4.43 8.84 -6.69
N ALA A 144 -3.46 8.17 -6.05
CA ALA A 144 -3.00 8.54 -4.70
C ALA A 144 -2.27 9.88 -4.70
N LEU A 145 -1.43 10.16 -5.71
CA LEU A 145 -0.76 11.45 -5.89
C LEU A 145 -1.77 12.59 -6.09
N GLU A 146 -2.76 12.39 -6.95
CA GLU A 146 -3.83 13.36 -7.18
C GLU A 146 -4.62 13.60 -5.89
N SER A 147 -4.96 12.54 -5.16
CA SER A 147 -5.64 12.64 -3.87
C SER A 147 -4.81 13.44 -2.87
N ALA A 148 -3.49 13.19 -2.77
CA ALA A 148 -2.62 13.91 -1.86
C ALA A 148 -2.53 15.40 -2.22
N SER A 149 -2.47 15.71 -3.52
CA SER A 149 -2.51 17.08 -4.02
C SER A 149 -3.83 17.79 -3.68
N ASN A 150 -4.96 17.10 -3.85
CA ASN A 150 -6.29 17.63 -3.52
C ASN A 150 -6.47 17.91 -2.02
N GLN A 151 -5.80 17.13 -1.16
CA GLN A 151 -5.74 17.39 0.29
C GLN A 151 -4.75 18.52 0.65
N GLY A 152 -3.97 19.02 -0.30
CA GLY A 152 -2.94 20.03 -0.06
C GLY A 152 -1.76 19.50 0.76
N TYR A 153 -1.52 18.19 0.76
CA TYR A 153 -0.43 17.61 1.54
C TYR A 153 0.93 18.01 0.96
N PRO A 154 1.87 18.48 1.80
CA PRO A 154 3.26 18.59 1.38
C PRO A 154 3.82 17.18 1.09
N THR A 155 4.93 17.10 0.34
CA THR A 155 5.59 15.83 -0.01
C THR A 155 5.81 14.91 1.18
N ALA A 156 6.21 15.45 2.33
CA ALA A 156 6.43 14.70 3.57
C ALA A 156 5.18 13.99 4.12
N LEU A 157 3.97 14.43 3.72
CA LEU A 157 2.68 13.84 4.11
C LEU A 157 1.98 13.15 2.93
N GLY A 158 2.54 13.19 1.72
CA GLY A 158 1.91 12.64 0.53
C GLY A 158 1.63 11.13 0.60
N TYR A 159 2.45 10.39 1.36
CA TYR A 159 2.27 8.95 1.61
C TYR A 159 0.92 8.62 2.26
N ILE A 160 0.26 9.58 2.92
CA ILE A 160 -0.99 9.37 3.63
C ILE A 160 -2.10 8.86 2.71
N GLU A 161 -2.10 9.20 1.41
CA GLU A 161 -3.12 8.70 0.46
C GLU A 161 -2.75 7.34 -0.16
N PHE A 162 -1.51 6.87 0.03
CA PHE A 162 -1.02 5.62 -0.55
C PHE A 162 -1.55 4.37 0.17
N TYR A 163 -2.28 4.52 1.28
CA TYR A 163 -3.05 3.39 1.84
C TYR A 163 -4.11 2.85 0.88
N ARG A 164 -4.46 3.60 -0.17
CA ARG A 164 -5.44 3.22 -1.19
C ARG A 164 -4.86 2.52 -2.41
N LEU A 165 -3.55 2.26 -2.43
CA LEU A 165 -2.89 1.56 -3.54
C LEU A 165 -3.57 0.22 -3.82
N ASN A 166 -3.79 -0.08 -5.10
CA ASN A 166 -4.42 -1.30 -5.54
C ASN A 166 -3.74 -1.80 -6.81
N GLY A 167 -3.18 -3.01 -6.76
CA GLY A 167 -2.65 -3.70 -7.94
C GLY A 167 -3.45 -4.92 -8.36
N PHE A 168 -4.42 -5.38 -7.56
CA PHE A 168 -5.22 -6.55 -7.93
C PHE A 168 -6.45 -6.13 -8.74
N THR A 169 -6.70 -6.85 -9.83
CA THR A 169 -7.94 -6.71 -10.61
C THR A 169 -9.02 -7.56 -9.95
N ALA A 170 -10.15 -6.97 -9.56
CA ALA A 170 -11.28 -7.78 -9.11
C ALA A 170 -11.69 -8.73 -10.25
N PRO A 171 -11.95 -10.02 -9.99
CA PRO A 171 -12.28 -10.96 -11.06
C PRO A 171 -13.49 -10.46 -11.85
N ASP A 172 -13.39 -10.46 -13.19
CA ASP A 172 -14.39 -9.95 -14.14
C ASP A 172 -15.82 -10.28 -13.71
N GLY A 173 -16.48 -9.33 -13.05
CA GLY A 173 -17.72 -9.66 -12.35
C GLY A 173 -18.32 -8.58 -11.46
N GLY A 174 -18.09 -7.29 -11.70
CA GLY A 174 -18.86 -6.27 -11.00
C GLY A 174 -18.38 -4.84 -11.18
N VAL A 175 -18.79 -4.20 -12.27
CA VAL A 175 -18.95 -2.75 -12.28
C VAL A 175 -19.81 -2.35 -11.08
N ARG A 176 -19.23 -1.59 -10.15
CA ARG A 176 -19.95 -0.60 -9.37
C ARG A 176 -19.16 0.70 -9.36
N VAL A 177 -19.33 1.43 -10.47
CA VAL A 177 -19.36 2.89 -10.41
C VAL A 177 -20.38 3.25 -9.35
N VAL A 178 -19.93 3.82 -8.23
CA VAL A 178 -20.79 4.60 -7.36
C VAL A 178 -20.12 5.96 -7.21
N ALA A 179 -20.38 6.82 -8.19
CA ALA A 179 -20.43 8.27 -7.98
C ALA A 179 -21.90 8.61 -7.64
N PRO A 180 -22.19 9.67 -6.88
CA PRO A 180 -21.61 11.01 -7.03
C PRO A 180 -20.66 11.43 -5.91
#